data_AF-A0A3A4RTE6-F1
#
_entry.id   AF-A0A3A4RTE6-F1
#
_cell.length_a   1.000
_cell.length_b   1.000
_cell.length_c   1.000
_cell.angle_alpha   90.00
_cell.angle_beta   90.00
_cell.angle_gamma   90.00
#
_symmetry.space_group_name_H-M   'P 1'
#
loop_
_entity.id
_entity.type
_entity.pdbx_description
1 polymer ?
#
loop_
_entity_poly.entity_id
_entity_poly.type
_entity_poly.pdbx_seq_one_letter_code
_entity_poly.pdbx_strand_id
1 'polypeptide(L)'
;MKNSRGIMIMSVSMILLGYGWVLADSKVKGGVINIPTPQKNAANIAIGNGSKANQSSVMMKNLDMNGAVVNTNAGKKNMNVSIGNESSANQGSVQLGGSVKGGVINTNTGKNNVNVAIGNQSKANQSSVSTKDSDIKGSMVNTTVGKNVTNIAVGEQSESNLGSIDLKGSQVTGAIVNTSAGQNLTNVSVGKQSSANLGSASMKDSSVTGAIVNTAAGKTLTNVAVGNQSTANLGSTNMKNSSVKGAAVNTAAG
;
A
#
# COMPACT_ATOMS: atom_id res chain seq x y z
N MET A 1 47.22 -5.61 3.05
CA MET A 1 46.48 -4.41 2.59
C MET A 1 45.01 -4.49 3.02
N LYS A 2 44.27 -3.38 3.10
CA LYS A 2 42.82 -3.37 3.42
C LYS A 2 42.00 -3.48 2.13
N ASN A 3 41.26 -4.58 1.94
CA ASN A 3 40.23 -4.65 0.89
C ASN A 3 38.98 -3.89 1.34
N SER A 4 38.90 -2.61 0.97
CA SER A 4 37.68 -1.81 1.14
C SER A 4 36.60 -2.32 0.19
N ARG A 5 35.53 -2.93 0.74
CA ARG A 5 34.29 -3.15 -0.01
C ARG A 5 33.57 -1.81 -0.13
N GLY A 6 33.84 -1.08 -1.22
CA GLY A 6 33.22 0.20 -1.49
C GLY A 6 31.70 0.09 -1.57
N ILE A 7 30.99 0.77 -0.66
CA ILE A 7 29.54 0.95 -0.77
C ILE A 7 29.31 1.96 -1.90
N MET A 8 28.83 1.48 -3.05
CA MET A 8 28.48 2.33 -4.18
C MET A 8 27.18 3.10 -3.86
N ILE A 9 27.31 4.26 -3.21
CA ILE A 9 26.19 5.19 -3.00
C ILE A 9 25.86 5.83 -4.36
N MET A 10 24.99 5.17 -5.12
CA MET A 10 24.59 5.62 -6.45
C MET A 10 23.56 6.74 -6.32
N SER A 11 24.03 7.99 -6.27
CA SER A 11 23.17 9.18 -6.18
C SER A 11 22.52 9.50 -7.53
N VAL A 12 21.51 8.72 -7.91
CA VAL A 12 20.79 8.86 -9.19
C VAL A 12 19.68 9.91 -9.08
N SER A 13 19.86 11.06 -9.74
CA SER A 13 18.78 12.03 -9.97
C SER A 13 17.81 11.53 -11.05
N MET A 14 17.04 10.49 -10.73
CA MET A 14 16.21 9.76 -11.68
C MET A 14 14.76 10.30 -11.72
N ILE A 15 14.39 10.98 -12.80
CA ILE A 15 12.97 11.19 -13.16
C ILE A 15 12.54 9.95 -13.96
N LEU A 16 12.08 8.91 -13.25
CA LEU A 16 11.81 7.61 -13.86
C LEU A 16 10.33 7.46 -14.25
N LEU A 17 10.04 7.56 -15.55
CA LEU A 17 8.69 7.51 -16.11
C LEU A 17 8.31 6.10 -16.57
N GLY A 18 7.73 5.31 -15.66
CA GLY A 18 7.02 4.06 -15.99
C GLY A 18 7.50 2.82 -15.21
N TYR A 19 6.52 1.98 -14.85
CA TYR A 19 6.64 0.66 -14.19
C TYR A 19 7.54 0.62 -12.95
N GLY A 20 6.92 0.61 -11.77
CA GLY A 20 7.58 0.88 -10.48
C GLY A 20 8.78 -0.01 -10.11
N TRP A 21 9.86 0.65 -9.72
CA TRP A 21 11.10 0.04 -9.20
C TRP A 21 11.19 0.22 -7.68
N VAL A 22 11.90 -0.69 -7.00
CA VAL A 22 12.20 -0.57 -5.57
C VAL A 22 13.43 0.33 -5.40
N LEU A 23 13.19 1.63 -5.16
CA LEU A 23 14.24 2.52 -4.66
C LEU A 23 14.46 2.26 -3.17
N ALA A 24 15.72 2.03 -2.81
CA ALA A 24 16.18 1.85 -1.43
C ALA A 24 17.46 2.66 -1.16
N ASP A 25 17.66 3.06 0.09
CA ASP A 25 18.85 3.74 0.63
C ASP A 25 19.36 4.91 -0.24
N SER A 26 18.41 5.73 -0.72
CA SER A 26 18.64 6.76 -1.72
C SER A 26 18.39 8.16 -1.13
N LYS A 27 19.38 9.04 -1.27
CA LYS A 27 19.25 10.49 -1.02
C LYS A 27 18.58 11.19 -2.20
N VAL A 28 17.27 10.98 -2.33
CA VAL A 28 16.47 11.55 -3.41
C VAL A 28 16.24 13.05 -3.13
N LYS A 29 17.02 13.90 -3.80
CA LYS A 29 16.74 15.34 -3.91
C LYS A 29 15.73 15.51 -5.05
N GLY A 30 14.43 15.56 -4.72
CA GLY A 30 13.34 15.50 -5.68
C GLY A 30 12.23 14.52 -5.24
N GLY A 31 11.18 14.39 -6.07
CA GLY A 31 10.05 13.50 -5.81
C GLY A 31 10.01 12.27 -6.71
N VAL A 32 9.16 11.31 -6.37
CA VAL A 32 8.90 10.06 -7.11
C VAL A 32 7.42 10.01 -7.51
N ILE A 33 7.13 9.72 -8.78
CA ILE A 33 5.78 9.81 -9.37
C ILE A 33 5.52 8.57 -10.24
N ASN A 34 4.42 7.84 -9.99
CA ASN A 34 3.98 6.69 -10.79
C ASN A 34 2.50 6.83 -11.20
N ILE A 35 2.20 6.90 -12.50
CA ILE A 35 0.83 7.11 -13.02
C ILE A 35 0.53 6.16 -14.21
N PRO A 36 0.15 4.89 -13.98
CA PRO A 36 -0.28 3.97 -15.04
C PRO A 36 -1.61 4.39 -15.72
N THR A 37 -1.84 3.90 -16.94
CA THR A 37 -2.93 4.37 -17.83
C THR A 37 -3.79 3.18 -18.38
N PRO A 38 -4.72 3.32 -19.35
CA PRO A 38 -5.88 2.41 -19.50
C PRO A 38 -5.58 0.98 -20.01
N GLN A 39 -6.35 0.00 -19.51
CA GLN A 39 -6.14 -1.45 -19.68
C GLN A 39 -7.30 -2.19 -20.43
N LYS A 40 -7.04 -3.40 -20.98
CA LYS A 40 -8.05 -4.33 -21.57
C LYS A 40 -7.69 -5.80 -21.24
N ASN A 41 -8.72 -6.66 -21.09
CA ASN A 41 -8.74 -8.11 -20.73
C ASN A 41 -8.48 -8.50 -19.25
N ALA A 42 -9.33 -9.37 -18.68
CA ALA A 42 -9.43 -9.55 -17.22
C ALA A 42 -10.00 -10.90 -16.71
N ALA A 43 -9.61 -11.35 -15.51
CA ALA A 43 -10.18 -12.54 -14.82
C ALA A 43 -9.86 -12.59 -13.31
N ASN A 44 -10.63 -13.29 -12.46
CA ASN A 44 -10.40 -13.38 -11.00
C ASN A 44 -10.47 -14.83 -10.46
N ILE A 45 -9.33 -15.49 -10.25
CA ILE A 45 -9.27 -16.95 -10.11
C ILE A 45 -8.83 -17.36 -8.69
N ALA A 46 -9.55 -18.26 -8.02
CA ALA A 46 -9.31 -18.68 -6.62
C ALA A 46 -9.41 -20.20 -6.45
N ILE A 47 -8.41 -20.86 -5.83
CA ILE A 47 -8.25 -22.33 -5.90
C ILE A 47 -7.60 -22.94 -4.63
N GLY A 48 -8.39 -23.25 -3.60
CA GLY A 48 -7.97 -23.91 -2.35
C GLY A 48 -8.62 -23.30 -1.10
N ASN A 49 -8.25 -23.76 0.10
CA ASN A 49 -8.90 -23.40 1.40
C ASN A 49 -8.64 -21.92 1.86
N GLY A 50 -8.43 -21.01 0.87
CA GLY A 50 -8.60 -19.54 0.95
C GLY A 50 -7.81 -18.64 -0.07
N SER A 51 -7.43 -19.08 -1.30
CA SER A 51 -6.23 -18.71 -2.19
C SER A 51 -6.37 -18.15 -3.67
N LYS A 52 -5.42 -17.37 -4.36
CA LYS A 52 -5.58 -16.56 -5.69
C LYS A 52 -4.29 -16.05 -6.62
N ALA A 53 -4.15 -14.82 -7.32
CA ALA A 53 -2.98 -14.21 -8.22
C ALA A 53 -2.64 -12.59 -8.55
N ASN A 54 -1.39 -12.01 -8.81
CA ASN A 54 -0.87 -10.55 -8.58
C ASN A 54 -0.35 -9.43 -9.68
N GLN A 55 -0.37 -8.04 -9.46
CA GLN A 55 0.25 -6.82 -10.21
C GLN A 55 0.14 -5.36 -9.50
N SER A 56 0.62 -4.15 -10.04
CA SER A 56 0.38 -2.63 -9.87
C SER A 56 0.82 -1.63 -8.70
N SER A 57 1.86 -1.84 -7.88
CA SER A 57 2.16 -1.04 -6.65
C SER A 57 3.41 -0.11 -6.67
N VAL A 58 3.59 0.75 -5.65
CA VAL A 58 4.81 1.53 -5.33
C VAL A 58 5.39 1.10 -3.96
N MET A 59 6.46 0.33 -3.92
CA MET A 59 7.13 -0.06 -2.68
C MET A 59 8.47 0.67 -2.56
N MET A 60 8.68 1.43 -1.48
CA MET A 60 9.83 2.36 -1.33
C MET A 60 10.35 2.35 0.11
N LYS A 61 11.48 1.70 0.36
CA LYS A 61 11.98 1.43 1.73
C LYS A 61 13.28 2.18 2.00
N ASN A 62 13.46 2.64 3.23
CA ASN A 62 14.66 3.33 3.73
C ASN A 62 15.13 4.50 2.85
N LEU A 63 14.32 5.55 2.69
CA LEU A 63 14.73 6.77 1.98
C LEU A 63 15.30 7.85 2.91
N ASP A 64 16.07 8.76 2.34
CA ASP A 64 16.24 10.16 2.82
C ASP A 64 15.82 11.09 1.67
N MET A 65 14.50 11.16 1.46
CA MET A 65 13.92 11.97 0.38
C MET A 65 13.69 13.40 0.88
N ASN A 66 14.14 14.38 0.08
CA ASN A 66 13.71 15.77 0.20
C ASN A 66 12.82 16.09 -1.01
N GLY A 67 11.52 15.91 -0.82
CA GLY A 67 10.52 15.79 -1.89
C GLY A 67 9.39 14.83 -1.52
N ALA A 68 8.49 14.55 -2.47
CA ALA A 68 7.24 13.83 -2.24
C ALA A 68 7.12 12.52 -3.03
N VAL A 69 6.30 11.60 -2.53
CA VAL A 69 5.91 10.34 -3.16
C VAL A 69 4.51 10.46 -3.75
N VAL A 70 4.31 10.06 -5.01
CA VAL A 70 3.01 10.07 -5.69
C VAL A 70 2.80 8.76 -6.46
N ASN A 71 1.65 8.11 -6.26
CA ASN A 71 1.19 6.93 -7.01
C ASN A 71 -0.27 7.11 -7.46
N THR A 72 -0.61 6.73 -8.69
CA THR A 72 -1.93 6.94 -9.31
C THR A 72 -2.27 5.82 -10.30
N ASN A 73 -2.81 4.69 -9.82
CA ASN A 73 -3.25 3.56 -10.68
C ASN A 73 -4.55 3.90 -11.44
N ALA A 74 -4.67 3.58 -12.74
CA ALA A 74 -5.83 3.94 -13.58
C ALA A 74 -6.36 2.81 -14.51
N GLY A 75 -6.73 1.66 -13.93
CA GLY A 75 -7.08 0.44 -14.67
C GLY A 75 -8.30 0.54 -15.61
N LYS A 76 -8.45 -0.42 -16.55
CA LYS A 76 -9.68 -0.66 -17.37
C LYS A 76 -10.05 -2.15 -17.63
N LYS A 77 -9.21 -3.15 -17.27
CA LYS A 77 -9.37 -4.65 -17.31
C LYS A 77 -7.96 -5.28 -17.17
N ASN A 78 -7.67 -6.21 -16.23
CA ASN A 78 -6.33 -6.86 -16.06
C ASN A 78 -6.43 -8.36 -15.63
N MET A 79 -5.45 -9.25 -15.90
CA MET A 79 -5.58 -10.75 -15.94
C MET A 79 -4.37 -11.50 -15.30
N ASN A 80 -4.38 -12.74 -14.74
CA ASN A 80 -5.44 -13.77 -14.63
C ASN A 80 -5.07 -15.29 -14.57
N VAL A 81 -4.12 -15.80 -13.76
CA VAL A 81 -3.96 -17.27 -13.48
C VAL A 81 -3.46 -17.55 -12.04
N SER A 82 -4.05 -18.51 -11.28
CA SER A 82 -3.77 -18.78 -9.85
C SER A 82 -3.72 -20.26 -9.41
N ILE A 83 -3.13 -20.53 -8.21
CA ILE A 83 -3.17 -21.77 -7.40
C ILE A 83 -2.78 -21.43 -5.92
N GLY A 84 -3.29 -22.15 -4.89
CA GLY A 84 -2.61 -22.26 -3.56
C GLY A 84 -3.51 -22.56 -2.35
N ASN A 85 -3.07 -22.32 -1.11
CA ASN A 85 -3.94 -22.21 0.08
C ASN A 85 -4.04 -20.75 0.59
N GLU A 86 -5.06 -20.38 1.40
CA GLU A 86 -5.29 -19.13 2.19
C GLU A 86 -4.85 -17.74 1.63
N SER A 87 -4.43 -17.59 0.37
CA SER A 87 -3.67 -16.47 -0.24
C SER A 87 -4.41 -15.56 -1.26
N SER A 88 -3.83 -14.39 -1.58
CA SER A 88 -4.17 -13.39 -2.61
C SER A 88 -3.15 -12.16 -2.58
N ALA A 89 -3.14 -10.93 -3.16
CA ALA A 89 -1.92 -10.01 -3.10
C ALA A 89 -1.99 -8.43 -3.19
N ASN A 90 -1.06 -7.81 -3.96
CA ASN A 90 -0.27 -6.57 -3.72
C ASN A 90 -0.78 -5.20 -4.20
N GLN A 91 -1.56 -5.15 -5.28
CA GLN A 91 -1.73 -4.01 -6.20
C GLN A 91 -1.94 -2.60 -5.62
N GLY A 92 -1.38 -1.60 -6.29
CA GLY A 92 -1.66 -0.17 -6.07
C GLY A 92 -1.10 0.41 -4.78
N SER A 93 -0.46 -0.37 -3.92
CA SER A 93 -0.05 0.03 -2.57
C SER A 93 1.19 0.91 -2.52
N VAL A 94 1.27 1.81 -1.54
CA VAL A 94 2.46 2.64 -1.29
C VAL A 94 3.21 2.13 -0.05
N GLN A 95 3.89 0.99 -0.15
CA GLN A 95 4.49 0.32 1.03
C GLN A 95 5.86 0.92 1.35
N LEU A 96 5.98 1.67 2.46
CA LEU A 96 7.10 2.58 2.72
C LEU A 96 8.08 2.14 3.82
N GLY A 97 9.25 2.81 3.86
CA GLY A 97 10.23 2.81 4.95
C GLY A 97 11.15 4.05 4.92
N GLY A 98 11.75 4.41 6.05
CA GLY A 98 12.69 5.54 6.14
C GLY A 98 12.05 6.94 6.16
N SER A 99 12.85 7.98 5.89
CA SER A 99 12.43 9.37 6.03
C SER A 99 12.05 10.02 4.69
N VAL A 100 10.85 10.60 4.66
CA VAL A 100 10.37 11.43 3.55
C VAL A 100 10.10 12.83 4.09
N LYS A 101 10.93 13.80 3.72
CA LYS A 101 10.73 15.23 4.01
C LYS A 101 9.82 15.82 2.94
N GLY A 102 8.55 15.45 3.03
CA GLY A 102 7.50 15.77 2.07
C GLY A 102 6.31 14.81 2.19
N GLY A 103 5.29 15.00 1.36
CA GLY A 103 4.07 14.21 1.40
C GLY A 103 4.20 12.83 0.76
N VAL A 104 3.34 11.92 1.19
CA VAL A 104 3.06 10.65 0.52
C VAL A 104 1.65 10.74 -0.05
N ILE A 105 1.48 10.43 -1.32
CA ILE A 105 0.19 10.46 -2.02
C ILE A 105 0.02 9.13 -2.75
N ASN A 106 -0.99 8.36 -2.37
CA ASN A 106 -1.50 7.26 -3.17
C ASN A 106 -2.82 7.65 -3.84
N THR A 107 -3.12 7.03 -4.97
CA THR A 107 -4.36 7.17 -5.73
C THR A 107 -4.58 5.88 -6.53
N ASN A 108 -5.82 5.42 -6.59
CA ASN A 108 -6.30 4.42 -7.54
C ASN A 108 -7.55 5.00 -8.22
N THR A 109 -7.81 4.61 -9.47
CA THR A 109 -8.92 5.06 -10.31
C THR A 109 -9.31 3.91 -11.24
N GLY A 110 -9.96 2.88 -10.68
CA GLY A 110 -10.23 1.64 -11.43
C GLY A 110 -11.12 1.83 -12.67
N LYS A 111 -11.14 0.82 -13.56
CA LYS A 111 -12.22 0.57 -14.55
C LYS A 111 -12.32 -0.88 -15.04
N ASN A 112 -11.28 -1.71 -14.91
CA ASN A 112 -11.22 -2.88 -14.01
C ASN A 112 -9.76 -2.98 -13.51
N ASN A 113 -9.47 -3.77 -12.46
CA ASN A 113 -8.14 -4.31 -12.17
C ASN A 113 -8.31 -5.74 -11.59
N VAL A 114 -7.40 -6.67 -11.90
CA VAL A 114 -7.30 -8.12 -11.55
C VAL A 114 -5.94 -8.66 -12.09
N ASN A 115 -5.28 -9.76 -11.65
CA ASN A 115 -3.86 -10.01 -12.10
C ASN A 115 -3.18 -11.42 -11.91
N VAL A 116 -1.83 -11.54 -12.00
CA VAL A 116 -1.02 -12.70 -12.48
C VAL A 116 -0.31 -13.53 -11.39
N ALA A 117 -0.42 -14.87 -11.47
CA ALA A 117 0.28 -15.91 -10.69
C ALA A 117 -0.02 -16.03 -9.17
N ILE A 118 -0.54 -17.22 -8.80
CA ILE A 118 -0.10 -18.20 -7.77
C ILE A 118 0.49 -17.70 -6.41
N GLY A 119 0.07 -18.31 -5.28
CA GLY A 119 0.69 -18.09 -3.96
C GLY A 119 0.07 -18.88 -2.80
N ASN A 120 0.77 -19.05 -1.66
CA ASN A 120 0.36 -20.02 -0.62
C ASN A 120 0.26 -19.50 0.85
N GLN A 121 -0.88 -19.81 1.47
CA GLN A 121 -1.40 -19.61 2.84
C GLN A 121 -1.14 -18.21 3.45
N SER A 122 -2.03 -17.18 3.38
CA SER A 122 -1.47 -15.81 3.38
C SER A 122 -2.32 -14.50 3.39
N LYS A 123 -1.87 -13.31 3.94
CA LYS A 123 -2.56 -11.95 3.88
C LYS A 123 -1.80 -10.60 4.39
N ALA A 124 -1.29 -9.55 3.65
CA ALA A 124 -0.58 -8.33 4.27
C ALA A 124 -0.54 -6.77 3.78
N ASN A 125 -1.06 -6.24 2.63
CA ASN A 125 -1.28 -4.81 2.08
C ASN A 125 -1.45 -4.56 0.47
N GLN A 126 -2.57 -4.00 -0.09
CA GLN A 126 -2.76 -3.41 -1.48
C GLN A 126 -3.25 -1.96 -1.40
N SER A 127 -3.02 -1.04 -2.36
CA SER A 127 -3.60 0.32 -2.48
C SER A 127 -3.54 1.11 -1.18
N SER A 128 -2.60 0.68 -0.35
CA SER A 128 -2.51 1.02 1.03
C SER A 128 -1.09 1.40 1.35
N VAL A 129 -0.90 2.32 2.27
CA VAL A 129 0.41 2.82 2.66
C VAL A 129 0.98 1.98 3.81
N SER A 130 1.45 0.75 3.57
CA SER A 130 2.12 -0.03 4.65
C SER A 130 3.51 0.54 4.87
N THR A 131 3.63 1.56 5.68
CA THR A 131 4.89 2.01 6.24
C THR A 131 5.42 0.99 7.25
N LYS A 132 6.73 0.75 7.22
CA LYS A 132 7.46 0.06 8.28
C LYS A 132 8.70 0.90 8.62
N ASP A 133 8.99 1.10 9.89
CA ASP A 133 10.17 1.82 10.39
C ASP A 133 10.45 3.16 9.65
N SER A 134 9.46 4.06 9.57
CA SER A 134 9.50 5.33 8.79
C SER A 134 9.54 6.60 9.65
N ASP A 135 9.94 7.73 9.07
CA ASP A 135 9.84 9.10 9.64
C ASP A 135 9.33 10.08 8.56
N ILE A 136 8.01 10.11 8.38
CA ILE A 136 7.36 10.89 7.32
C ILE A 136 7.07 12.30 7.84
N LYS A 137 7.78 13.30 7.30
CA LYS A 137 7.65 14.72 7.64
C LYS A 137 6.83 15.43 6.58
N GLY A 138 5.56 15.08 6.57
CA GLY A 138 4.53 15.50 5.62
C GLY A 138 3.29 14.63 5.78
N SER A 139 2.20 15.02 5.10
CA SER A 139 0.95 14.26 5.16
C SER A 139 1.02 12.98 4.34
N MET A 140 0.38 11.91 4.81
CA MET A 140 0.16 10.67 4.06
C MET A 140 -1.28 10.61 3.56
N VAL A 141 -1.47 11.02 2.32
CA VAL A 141 -2.74 10.92 1.60
C VAL A 141 -2.81 9.56 0.89
N ASN A 142 -3.88 8.80 1.10
CA ASN A 142 -4.12 7.55 0.40
C ASN A 142 -5.52 7.54 -0.21
N THR A 143 -5.63 7.98 -1.46
CA THR A 143 -6.88 7.98 -2.21
C THR A 143 -7.05 6.65 -2.94
N THR A 144 -8.27 6.15 -3.11
CA THR A 144 -8.54 4.94 -3.89
C THR A 144 -9.96 4.97 -4.45
N VAL A 145 -10.10 5.44 -5.70
CA VAL A 145 -11.33 5.54 -6.50
C VAL A 145 -11.49 4.30 -7.40
N GLY A 146 -12.73 3.93 -7.72
CA GLY A 146 -13.03 2.70 -8.49
C GLY A 146 -13.71 2.89 -9.86
N LYS A 147 -13.66 1.85 -10.70
CA LYS A 147 -14.67 1.48 -11.74
C LYS A 147 -14.54 0.04 -12.28
N ASN A 148 -13.48 -0.69 -11.93
CA ASN A 148 -13.47 -1.95 -11.14
C ASN A 148 -12.03 -2.11 -10.60
N VAL A 149 -11.82 -2.83 -9.51
CA VAL A 149 -10.49 -3.23 -9.00
C VAL A 149 -10.61 -4.65 -8.44
N THR A 150 -9.51 -5.35 -8.22
CA THR A 150 -9.32 -6.66 -7.59
C THR A 150 -7.83 -6.95 -7.74
N ASN A 151 -7.22 -7.68 -6.81
CA ASN A 151 -5.86 -8.18 -6.98
C ASN A 151 -5.59 -9.24 -5.92
N ILE A 152 -4.65 -10.16 -6.19
CA ILE A 152 -4.75 -11.58 -5.81
C ILE A 152 -3.26 -12.19 -5.79
N ALA A 153 -2.89 -13.44 -5.37
CA ALA A 153 -1.71 -14.10 -4.64
C ALA A 153 -0.17 -13.93 -4.79
N VAL A 154 0.50 -14.21 -3.63
CA VAL A 154 1.84 -14.80 -3.26
C VAL A 154 1.70 -15.48 -1.83
N GLY A 155 2.69 -15.63 -0.91
CA GLY A 155 2.57 -16.49 0.34
C GLY A 155 2.96 -16.02 1.80
N GLU A 156 2.55 -16.80 2.83
CA GLU A 156 2.60 -16.70 4.35
C GLU A 156 1.46 -15.99 5.19
N GLN A 157 0.93 -16.66 6.24
CA GLN A 157 -0.45 -16.72 6.85
C GLN A 157 -0.98 -15.55 7.72
N SER A 158 -2.24 -15.04 7.59
CA SER A 158 -2.56 -13.68 8.13
C SER A 158 -4.03 -13.11 8.08
N GLU A 159 -4.21 -11.75 8.04
CA GLU A 159 -5.24 -10.88 7.35
C GLU A 159 -4.62 -9.52 6.85
N SER A 160 -5.09 -8.79 5.79
CA SER A 160 -4.68 -7.35 5.43
C SER A 160 -5.41 -6.54 4.33
N ASN A 161 -4.77 -5.76 3.41
CA ASN A 161 -5.30 -4.43 3.03
C ASN A 161 -5.72 -4.10 1.56
N LEU A 162 -6.70 -3.20 1.33
CA LEU A 162 -6.91 -2.31 0.17
C LEU A 162 -7.03 -0.84 0.64
N GLY A 163 -6.58 0.15 -0.14
CA GLY A 163 -7.07 1.54 0.03
C GLY A 163 -6.78 2.17 1.39
N SER A 164 -5.77 1.67 2.12
CA SER A 164 -5.50 1.89 3.54
C SER A 164 -4.12 2.51 3.80
N ILE A 165 -3.65 2.38 5.04
CA ILE A 165 -2.37 2.82 5.60
C ILE A 165 -2.08 1.82 6.73
N ASP A 166 -0.82 1.46 6.96
CA ASP A 166 -0.44 0.69 8.13
C ASP A 166 0.99 1.03 8.54
N LEU A 167 1.18 1.27 9.82
CA LEU A 167 2.42 1.74 10.42
C LEU A 167 2.97 0.62 11.29
N LYS A 168 4.25 0.30 11.14
CA LYS A 168 4.92 -0.78 11.87
C LYS A 168 6.30 -0.30 12.28
N GLY A 169 6.47 0.25 13.48
CA GLY A 169 7.68 0.97 13.90
C GLY A 169 7.80 2.41 13.37
N SER A 170 6.74 3.01 12.81
CA SER A 170 6.84 4.27 12.07
C SER A 170 6.40 5.50 12.85
N GLN A 171 7.03 6.64 12.55
CA GLN A 171 6.66 7.96 13.02
C GLN A 171 6.16 8.82 11.85
N VAL A 172 5.13 9.63 12.08
CA VAL A 172 4.56 10.54 11.08
C VAL A 172 4.36 11.92 11.72
N THR A 173 4.98 12.94 11.15
CA THR A 173 4.78 14.35 11.51
C THR A 173 4.02 15.03 10.38
N GLY A 174 2.69 14.97 10.46
CA GLY A 174 1.78 15.32 9.37
C GLY A 174 0.44 14.62 9.50
N ALA A 175 -0.53 14.99 8.67
CA ALA A 175 -1.85 14.37 8.68
C ALA A 175 -1.85 13.06 7.88
N ILE A 176 -2.46 12.02 8.42
CA ILE A 176 -2.80 10.81 7.69
C ILE A 176 -4.22 11.02 7.13
N VAL A 177 -4.42 10.95 5.82
CA VAL A 177 -5.72 11.20 5.17
C VAL A 177 -6.03 10.10 4.16
N ASN A 178 -7.00 9.25 4.45
CA ASN A 178 -7.11 7.94 3.82
C ASN A 178 -8.50 7.75 3.19
N THR A 179 -8.63 8.12 1.92
CA THR A 179 -9.89 8.23 1.19
C THR A 179 -10.11 7.07 0.22
N SER A 180 -10.87 6.06 0.63
CA SER A 180 -11.43 5.09 -0.32
C SER A 180 -12.77 5.62 -0.87
N ALA A 181 -12.92 5.66 -2.20
CA ALA A 181 -14.05 6.26 -2.90
C ALA A 181 -14.51 5.40 -4.10
N GLY A 182 -15.73 5.57 -4.57
CA GLY A 182 -16.39 4.51 -5.35
C GLY A 182 -16.78 4.80 -6.80
N GLN A 183 -16.37 3.90 -7.71
CA GLN A 183 -17.27 3.38 -8.76
C GLN A 183 -17.04 1.91 -9.19
N ASN A 184 -16.17 1.16 -8.47
CA ASN A 184 -15.98 -0.31 -8.41
C ASN A 184 -14.53 -0.64 -8.00
N LEU A 185 -14.39 -1.40 -6.90
CA LEU A 185 -13.18 -1.94 -6.28
C LEU A 185 -13.37 -3.48 -6.09
N THR A 186 -12.83 -4.17 -5.08
CA THR A 186 -12.45 -5.63 -5.20
C THR A 186 -11.03 -5.86 -4.69
N ASN A 187 -10.68 -6.89 -3.89
CA ASN A 187 -9.30 -7.32 -3.52
C ASN A 187 -9.27 -8.59 -2.59
N VAL A 188 -8.14 -9.35 -2.44
CA VAL A 188 -7.69 -10.32 -1.34
C VAL A 188 -6.06 -10.46 -1.44
N SER A 189 -4.94 -10.94 -0.73
CA SER A 189 -4.31 -11.47 0.56
C SER A 189 -2.80 -12.13 0.60
N VAL A 190 -1.61 -11.49 0.85
CA VAL A 190 -0.26 -12.14 1.16
C VAL A 190 0.50 -11.63 2.39
N GLY A 191 0.99 -12.48 3.29
CA GLY A 191 2.19 -12.25 4.13
C GLY A 191 1.90 -12.22 5.63
N LYS A 192 2.76 -12.83 6.46
CA LYS A 192 2.40 -13.17 7.86
C LYS A 192 2.18 -11.92 8.74
N GLN A 193 0.94 -11.57 9.07
CA GLN A 193 0.56 -10.31 9.74
C GLN A 193 -0.62 -10.39 10.75
N SER A 194 -1.70 -11.14 10.48
CA SER A 194 -2.97 -11.31 11.24
C SER A 194 -3.87 -10.05 11.36
N SER A 195 -4.24 -9.41 10.24
CA SER A 195 -4.24 -7.93 10.23
C SER A 195 -4.96 -7.19 9.05
N ALA A 196 -6.30 -7.11 8.94
CA ALA A 196 -7.21 -6.82 7.78
C ALA A 196 -7.57 -5.38 7.17
N ASN A 197 -6.70 -4.53 6.56
CA ASN A 197 -7.10 -3.11 6.25
C ASN A 197 -7.93 -2.68 4.99
N LEU A 198 -9.13 -2.09 5.09
CA LEU A 198 -9.77 -1.31 3.99
C LEU A 198 -10.02 0.17 4.34
N GLY A 199 -9.39 1.17 3.72
CA GLY A 199 -9.58 2.57 4.13
C GLY A 199 -9.16 2.92 5.57
N SER A 200 -8.34 2.10 6.25
CA SER A 200 -7.85 2.36 7.62
C SER A 200 -6.40 2.79 7.69
N ALA A 201 -6.01 3.48 8.76
CA ALA A 201 -4.67 3.36 9.33
C ALA A 201 -4.62 2.18 10.31
N SER A 202 -3.60 1.34 10.22
CA SER A 202 -3.18 0.53 11.37
C SER A 202 -1.85 1.01 11.93
N MET A 203 -1.55 0.69 13.19
CA MET A 203 -0.34 1.12 13.87
C MET A 203 0.12 0.04 14.83
N LYS A 204 1.38 -0.38 14.70
CA LYS A 204 2.11 -1.23 15.65
C LYS A 204 3.44 -0.54 15.96
N ASP A 205 3.79 -0.41 17.24
CA ASP A 205 5.04 0.19 17.71
C ASP A 205 5.33 1.59 17.06
N SER A 206 4.29 2.40 16.81
CA SER A 206 4.31 3.58 15.91
C SER A 206 3.73 4.86 16.54
N SER A 207 4.14 6.04 16.06
CA SER A 207 3.62 7.33 16.51
C SER A 207 3.12 8.22 15.36
N VAL A 208 2.11 9.05 15.63
CA VAL A 208 1.65 10.09 14.68
C VAL A 208 1.45 11.40 15.43
N THR A 209 2.15 12.45 15.00
CA THR A 209 1.92 13.84 15.43
C THR A 209 1.19 14.57 14.31
N GLY A 210 -0.12 14.70 14.47
CA GLY A 210 -1.05 15.10 13.41
C GLY A 210 -2.38 14.37 13.55
N ALA A 211 -3.36 14.75 12.73
CA ALA A 211 -4.65 14.05 12.67
C ALA A 211 -4.54 12.78 11.82
N ILE A 212 -5.31 11.75 12.16
CA ILE A 212 -5.58 10.60 11.31
C ILE A 212 -7.04 10.70 10.88
N VAL A 213 -7.28 10.91 9.59
CA VAL A 213 -8.59 11.07 8.96
C VAL A 213 -8.80 9.92 7.99
N ASN A 214 -9.63 8.94 8.36
CA ASN A 214 -10.02 7.85 7.47
C ASN A 214 -11.41 8.14 6.88
N THR A 215 -11.55 8.01 5.56
CA THR A 215 -12.76 8.35 4.80
C THR A 215 -13.11 7.22 3.83
N ALA A 216 -14.23 6.53 4.02
CA ALA A 216 -14.73 5.50 3.10
C ALA A 216 -16.10 5.92 2.56
N ALA A 217 -16.19 6.29 1.27
CA ALA A 217 -17.40 6.93 0.72
C ALA A 217 -17.82 6.50 -0.71
N GLY A 218 -19.08 6.06 -0.86
CA GLY A 218 -19.74 5.97 -2.16
C GLY A 218 -19.38 4.76 -3.03
N LYS A 219 -19.67 4.89 -4.33
CA LYS A 219 -20.19 3.85 -5.26
C LYS A 219 -19.33 2.60 -5.61
N THR A 220 -18.53 2.04 -4.68
CA THR A 220 -18.08 0.62 -4.52
C THR A 220 -16.60 0.48 -4.10
N LEU A 221 -16.35 -0.11 -2.90
CA LEU A 221 -15.08 -0.30 -2.13
C LEU A 221 -14.90 -1.78 -1.64
N THR A 222 -13.67 -2.35 -1.49
CA THR A 222 -13.44 -3.73 -0.93
C THR A 222 -11.95 -4.09 -0.59
N ASN A 223 -11.63 -5.11 0.24
CA ASN A 223 -10.41 -5.24 1.12
C ASN A 223 -9.32 -6.31 0.76
N VAL A 224 -8.06 -6.23 1.29
CA VAL A 224 -7.00 -7.30 1.44
C VAL A 224 -6.01 -7.61 0.25
N ALA A 225 -4.65 -7.74 0.08
CA ALA A 225 -3.36 -7.47 0.82
C ALA A 225 -1.97 -8.05 0.21
N VAL A 226 -0.71 -7.47 0.32
CA VAL A 226 0.73 -8.01 0.50
C VAL A 226 1.59 -7.39 1.66
N GLY A 227 2.35 -8.09 2.53
CA GLY A 227 3.26 -7.47 3.57
C GLY A 227 3.74 -8.33 4.79
N ASN A 228 3.83 -7.80 6.04
CA ASN A 228 4.25 -8.52 7.28
C ASN A 228 3.86 -7.87 8.67
N GLN A 229 3.68 -8.67 9.75
CA GLN A 229 3.42 -8.45 11.22
C GLN A 229 2.59 -7.23 11.78
N SER A 230 1.33 -7.40 12.25
CA SER A 230 0.50 -6.36 12.95
C SER A 230 -0.89 -6.85 13.46
N THR A 231 -1.90 -5.97 13.51
CA THR A 231 -3.35 -6.22 13.37
C THR A 231 -3.90 -5.10 12.45
N ALA A 232 -4.96 -5.27 11.63
CA ALA A 232 -5.43 -4.26 10.66
C ALA A 232 -6.94 -4.42 10.24
N ASN A 233 -7.53 -3.41 9.57
CA ASN A 233 -8.92 -2.93 9.84
C ASN A 233 -9.65 -2.12 8.73
N LEU A 234 -10.97 -1.93 8.75
CA LEU A 234 -11.68 -1.02 7.81
C LEU A 234 -11.93 0.40 8.39
N GLY A 235 -11.68 1.46 7.60
CA GLY A 235 -12.20 2.82 7.76
C GLY A 235 -11.77 3.60 8.99
N SER A 236 -10.71 3.14 9.66
CA SER A 236 -10.47 3.36 11.10
C SER A 236 -8.98 3.49 11.45
N THR A 237 -8.68 3.74 12.73
CA THR A 237 -7.31 3.78 13.28
C THR A 237 -7.13 2.65 14.31
N ASN A 238 -6.14 1.77 14.13
CA ASN A 238 -5.74 0.78 15.14
C ASN A 238 -4.35 1.14 15.70
N MET A 239 -4.10 0.82 16.98
CA MET A 239 -2.86 1.10 17.70
C MET A 239 -2.47 -0.04 18.66
N LYS A 240 -1.33 -0.69 18.39
CA LYS A 240 -0.61 -1.57 19.32
C LYS A 240 0.71 -0.91 19.72
N ASN A 241 0.98 -0.72 21.01
CA ASN A 241 2.20 -0.02 21.49
C ASN A 241 2.44 1.33 20.78
N SER A 242 1.36 2.04 20.44
CA SER A 242 1.37 3.15 19.47
C SER A 242 0.63 4.37 20.02
N SER A 243 0.92 5.56 19.48
CA SER A 243 0.34 6.82 19.97
C SER A 243 -0.05 7.79 18.85
N VAL A 244 -1.11 8.56 19.09
CA VAL A 244 -1.55 9.66 18.23
C VAL A 244 -1.59 10.95 19.05
N LYS A 245 -0.78 11.93 18.68
CA LYS A 245 -0.80 13.31 19.19
C LYS A 245 -1.55 14.19 18.20
N GLY A 246 -2.87 14.09 18.25
CA GLY A 246 -3.83 14.74 17.35
C GLY A 246 -5.19 14.05 17.43
N ALA A 247 -6.08 14.33 16.48
CA ALA A 247 -7.40 13.71 16.42
C ALA A 247 -7.41 12.50 15.47
N ALA A 248 -7.97 11.36 15.92
CA ALA A 248 -8.27 10.22 15.06
C ALA A 248 -9.75 10.29 14.62
N VAL A 249 -10.01 10.94 13.49
CA VAL A 249 -11.33 11.09 12.86
C VAL A 249 -11.54 9.96 11.88
N ASN A 250 -12.65 9.24 12.00
CA ASN A 250 -12.93 8.06 11.18
C ASN A 250 -14.37 8.18 10.66
N THR A 251 -14.52 8.24 9.34
CA THR A 251 -15.78 8.58 8.65
C THR A 251 -16.07 7.56 7.56
N ALA A 252 -17.20 6.87 7.65
CA ALA A 252 -17.68 5.96 6.62
C ALA A 252 -19.13 6.32 6.25
N ALA A 253 -19.43 6.44 4.96
CA ALA A 253 -20.74 6.79 4.43
C ALA A 253 -21.02 6.00 3.14
N GLY A 254 -22.17 5.32 3.07
CA GLY A 254 -22.56 4.47 1.93
C GLY A 254 -22.93 5.27 0.68
#